data_AF-A0A5R9FC34-F1
#
_entry.id   AF-A0A5R9FC34-F1
#
_cell.length_a   1.000
_cell.length_b   1.000
_cell.length_c   1.000
_cell.angle_alpha   90.00
_cell.angle_beta   90.00
_cell.angle_gamma   90.00
#
_symmetry.space_group_name_H-M   'P 1'
#
loop_
_entity.id
_entity.type
_entity.pdbx_description
1 polymer ?
#
loop_
_entity_poly.entity_id
_entity_poly.type
_entity_poly.pdbx_seq_one_letter_code
_entity_poly.pdbx_strand_id
1 'polypeptide(L)'
;MRKEPDAQADQPTVLAESAWFIVAVCVGCGAVLGELVRLLAGWLVTLRWAPFKGPAKLLESIPEPGLTIGAVSAGALLGLLLAFIALHESLSVSVSDSRVVLTVRDTSREFARDEIRLAFPDGKQLVLLGRDSQELAREDCDLKVARLVAAFTEHGYTWADADPHRDEFRRWVPGTPGLPEGANALFKAREKALNKQDDAEDARELRGELAKLGVVVRDEKKRQYWRMPRRP
;
A
#
# COMPACT_ATOMS: atom_id res chain seq x y z
N MET A 1 18.61 34.45 -24.18
CA MET A 1 18.13 33.10 -24.56
C MET A 1 18.66 32.11 -23.54
N ARG A 2 17.84 31.70 -22.56
CA ARG A 2 18.18 30.60 -21.65
C ARG A 2 17.94 29.30 -22.42
N LYS A 3 18.97 28.47 -22.57
CA LYS A 3 18.79 27.08 -22.99
C LYS A 3 17.96 26.39 -21.92
N GLU A 4 16.76 25.93 -22.29
CA GLU A 4 16.09 24.86 -21.56
C GLU A 4 17.05 23.66 -21.53
N PRO A 5 17.38 23.10 -20.36
CA PRO A 5 18.19 21.89 -20.30
C PRO A 5 17.36 20.72 -20.87
N ASP A 6 18.03 19.88 -21.67
CA ASP A 6 17.50 18.73 -22.39
C ASP A 6 16.45 17.93 -21.60
N ALA A 7 15.18 18.11 -21.94
CA ALA A 7 14.08 17.30 -21.43
C ALA A 7 14.00 15.91 -22.11
N GLN A 8 15.00 15.55 -22.92
CA GLN A 8 14.93 14.43 -23.87
C GLN A 8 15.89 13.26 -23.56
N ALA A 9 16.71 13.36 -22.51
CA ALA A 9 17.64 12.29 -22.09
C ALA A 9 17.15 11.47 -20.88
N ASP A 10 16.08 11.88 -20.21
CA ASP A 10 15.62 11.26 -18.96
C ASP A 10 14.38 10.39 -19.24
N GLN A 11 14.57 9.20 -19.85
CA GLN A 11 13.46 8.25 -20.00
C GLN A 11 13.19 7.59 -18.65
N PRO A 12 12.07 7.88 -17.98
CA PRO A 12 11.81 7.29 -16.68
C PRO A 12 11.39 5.83 -16.82
N THR A 13 11.94 4.95 -15.99
CA THR A 13 11.42 3.60 -15.79
C THR A 13 10.20 3.66 -14.89
N VAL A 14 9.01 3.48 -15.48
CA VAL A 14 7.74 3.43 -14.75
C VAL A 14 7.42 1.99 -14.33
N LEU A 15 7.34 1.80 -13.03
CA LEU A 15 6.95 0.56 -12.38
C LEU A 15 5.56 0.74 -11.76
N ALA A 16 4.57 0.14 -12.40
CA ALA A 16 3.23 -0.03 -11.86
C ALA A 16 2.84 -1.51 -11.89
N GLU A 17 1.85 -1.88 -11.07
CA GLU A 17 1.24 -3.20 -11.19
C GLU A 17 0.48 -3.33 -12.51
N SER A 18 0.36 -4.57 -12.99
CA SER A 18 -0.38 -4.82 -14.23
C SER A 18 -1.87 -4.69 -13.95
N ALA A 19 -2.47 -3.58 -14.40
CA ALA A 19 -3.89 -3.32 -14.21
C ALA A 19 -4.78 -4.45 -14.76
N TRP A 20 -4.41 -4.99 -15.92
CA TRP A 20 -5.11 -6.12 -16.53
C TRP A 20 -5.06 -7.38 -15.68
N PHE A 21 -3.92 -7.69 -15.06
CA PHE A 21 -3.79 -8.85 -14.19
C PHE A 21 -4.68 -8.72 -12.95
N ILE A 22 -4.68 -7.56 -12.30
CA ILE A 22 -5.52 -7.29 -11.12
C ILE A 22 -7.00 -7.38 -11.47
N VAL A 23 -7.42 -6.71 -12.56
CA VAL A 23 -8.81 -6.75 -13.03
C VAL A 23 -9.22 -8.19 -13.36
N ALA A 24 -8.41 -8.94 -14.11
CA ALA A 24 -8.74 -10.31 -14.49
C ALA A 24 -8.87 -11.24 -13.26
N VAL A 25 -7.95 -11.13 -12.30
CA VAL A 25 -7.98 -11.95 -11.07
C VAL A 25 -9.18 -11.58 -10.20
N CYS A 26 -9.42 -10.31 -9.92
CA CYS A 26 -10.52 -9.89 -9.06
C CYS A 26 -11.88 -10.18 -9.68
N VAL A 27 -12.07 -9.91 -10.98
CA VAL A 27 -13.32 -10.22 -11.70
C VAL A 27 -13.54 -11.73 -11.78
N GLY A 28 -12.49 -12.50 -12.10
CA GLY A 28 -12.56 -13.96 -12.16
C GLY A 28 -12.92 -14.59 -10.81
N CYS A 29 -12.23 -14.20 -9.74
CA CYS A 29 -12.54 -14.64 -8.38
C CYS A 29 -13.95 -14.21 -7.95
N GLY A 30 -14.35 -12.98 -8.27
CA GLY A 30 -15.70 -12.47 -7.98
C GLY A 30 -16.79 -13.29 -8.68
N ALA A 31 -16.61 -13.61 -9.96
CA ALA A 31 -17.52 -14.46 -10.72
C ALA A 31 -17.64 -15.88 -10.12
N VAL A 32 -16.51 -16.49 -9.77
CA VAL A 32 -16.48 -17.83 -9.14
C VAL A 32 -17.17 -17.82 -7.78
N LEU A 33 -16.94 -16.78 -6.96
CA LEU A 33 -17.61 -16.62 -5.67
C LEU A 33 -19.12 -16.40 -5.83
N GLY A 34 -19.54 -15.62 -6.83
CA GLY A 34 -20.95 -15.43 -7.16
C GLY A 34 -21.65 -16.77 -7.48
N GLU A 35 -20.99 -17.61 -8.28
CA GLU A 35 -21.49 -18.95 -8.59
C GLU A 35 -21.49 -19.88 -7.36
N LEU A 36 -20.46 -19.81 -6.52
CA LEU A 36 -20.40 -20.59 -5.28
C LEU A 36 -21.56 -20.22 -4.33
N VAL A 37 -21.90 -18.94 -4.22
CA VAL A 37 -23.05 -18.47 -3.42
C VAL A 37 -24.36 -19.08 -3.95
N ARG A 38 -24.53 -19.18 -5.26
CA ARG A 38 -25.70 -19.85 -5.87
C ARG A 38 -25.76 -21.34 -5.53
N LEU A 39 -24.64 -22.07 -5.65
CA LEU A 39 -24.58 -23.49 -5.28
C LEU A 39 -24.90 -23.71 -3.80
N LEU A 40 -24.38 -22.84 -2.93
CA LEU A 40 -24.67 -22.86 -1.49
C LEU A 40 -26.13 -22.53 -1.21
N ALA A 41 -26.76 -21.62 -1.95
CA ALA A 41 -28.19 -21.31 -1.81
C ALA A 41 -29.06 -22.53 -2.11
N GLY A 42 -28.79 -23.23 -3.22
CA GLY A 42 -29.48 -24.46 -3.59
C GLY A 42 -29.31 -25.56 -2.53
N TRP A 43 -28.09 -25.73 -2.01
CA TRP A 43 -27.83 -26.67 -0.91
C TRP A 43 -28.59 -26.28 0.38
N LEU A 44 -28.62 -25.00 0.75
CA LEU A 44 -29.29 -24.51 1.97
C LEU A 44 -30.79 -24.81 1.99
N VAL A 45 -31.46 -24.73 0.84
CA VAL A 45 -32.91 -25.01 0.73
C VAL A 45 -33.22 -26.49 0.98
N THR A 46 -32.29 -27.39 0.66
CA THR A 46 -32.46 -28.84 0.91
C THR A 46 -32.39 -29.21 2.40
N LEU A 47 -31.83 -28.35 3.26
CA LEU A 47 -31.67 -28.63 4.70
C LEU A 47 -32.99 -28.46 5.46
N ARG A 48 -33.33 -29.46 6.28
CA ARG A 48 -34.60 -29.48 7.05
C ARG A 48 -34.70 -28.34 8.07
N TRP A 49 -33.58 -27.90 8.64
CA TRP A 49 -33.47 -26.73 9.53
C TRP A 49 -32.27 -25.88 9.08
N ALA A 50 -32.51 -24.70 8.51
CA ALA A 50 -31.46 -23.79 8.03
C ALA A 50 -31.84 -22.33 8.29
N PRO A 51 -30.88 -21.49 8.75
CA PRO A 51 -31.07 -20.04 8.78
C PRO A 51 -31.15 -19.48 7.34
N PHE A 52 -31.83 -18.35 7.13
CA PHE A 52 -31.92 -17.65 5.82
C PHE A 52 -32.66 -18.40 4.68
N LYS A 53 -33.61 -19.30 4.99
CA LYS A 53 -34.46 -19.97 3.97
C LYS A 53 -35.27 -19.01 3.08
N GLY A 54 -35.67 -17.85 3.60
CA GLY A 54 -36.46 -16.86 2.85
C GLY A 54 -35.70 -16.29 1.63
N PRO A 55 -34.52 -15.66 1.84
CA PRO A 55 -33.66 -15.20 0.76
C PRO A 55 -33.26 -16.29 -0.24
N ALA A 56 -32.97 -17.51 0.24
CA ALA A 56 -32.60 -18.62 -0.64
C ALA A 56 -33.75 -19.03 -1.59
N LYS A 57 -34.99 -19.07 -1.10
CA LYS A 57 -36.18 -19.33 -1.94
C LYS A 57 -36.44 -18.24 -2.99
N LEU A 58 -36.15 -16.98 -2.66
CA LEU A 58 -36.24 -15.87 -3.62
C LEU A 58 -35.23 -16.04 -4.76
N LEU A 59 -33.99 -16.45 -4.45
CA LEU A 59 -33.00 -16.77 -5.48
C LEU A 59 -33.48 -17.94 -6.35
N GLU A 60 -33.95 -19.04 -5.76
CA GLU A 60 -34.43 -20.21 -6.52
C GLU A 60 -35.68 -19.93 -7.37
N SER A 61 -36.47 -18.90 -7.04
CA SER A 61 -37.65 -18.53 -7.83
C SER A 61 -37.30 -17.93 -9.20
N ILE A 62 -36.04 -17.56 -9.42
CA ILE A 62 -35.56 -17.00 -10.69
C ILE A 62 -35.27 -18.15 -11.67
N PRO A 63 -35.89 -18.17 -12.86
CA PRO A 63 -35.67 -19.25 -13.83
C PRO A 63 -34.24 -19.23 -14.39
N GLU A 64 -33.69 -20.41 -14.64
CA GLU A 64 -32.44 -20.56 -15.37
C GLU A 64 -32.63 -20.22 -16.86
N PRO A 65 -31.66 -19.58 -17.52
CA PRO A 65 -30.30 -19.26 -17.05
C PRO A 65 -30.16 -17.92 -16.30
N GLY A 66 -31.26 -17.21 -16.03
CA GLY A 66 -31.25 -15.85 -15.48
C GLY A 66 -30.59 -15.75 -14.11
N LEU A 67 -30.78 -16.75 -13.25
CA LEU A 67 -30.15 -16.81 -11.93
C LEU A 67 -28.63 -16.97 -12.03
N THR A 68 -28.15 -17.89 -12.89
CA THR A 68 -26.71 -18.08 -13.15
C THR A 68 -26.08 -16.78 -13.65
N ILE A 69 -26.68 -16.17 -14.68
CA ILE A 69 -26.17 -14.94 -15.29
C ILE A 69 -26.16 -13.81 -14.26
N GLY A 70 -27.22 -13.67 -13.46
CA GLY A 70 -27.31 -12.66 -12.41
C GLY A 70 -26.23 -12.82 -11.33
N ALA A 71 -26.04 -14.03 -10.82
CA ALA A 71 -25.06 -14.32 -9.77
C ALA A 71 -23.61 -14.08 -10.24
N VAL A 72 -23.26 -14.60 -11.42
CA VAL A 72 -21.94 -14.39 -12.04
C VAL A 72 -21.71 -12.91 -12.33
N SER A 73 -22.70 -12.21 -12.89
CA SER A 73 -22.58 -10.78 -13.20
C SER A 73 -22.42 -9.94 -11.94
N ALA A 74 -23.20 -10.21 -10.89
CA ALA A 74 -23.07 -9.50 -9.61
C ALA A 74 -21.69 -9.75 -8.96
N GLY A 75 -21.22 -11.00 -8.97
CA GLY A 75 -19.90 -11.36 -8.48
C GLY A 75 -18.78 -10.68 -9.28
N ALA A 76 -18.89 -10.66 -10.61
CA ALA A 76 -17.94 -9.98 -11.50
C ALA A 76 -17.91 -8.47 -11.26
N LEU A 77 -19.06 -7.82 -11.08
CA LEU A 77 -19.16 -6.39 -10.78
C LEU A 77 -18.53 -6.05 -9.42
N LEU A 78 -18.77 -6.89 -8.40
CA LEU A 78 -18.12 -6.72 -7.10
C LEU A 78 -16.60 -6.91 -7.22
N GLY A 79 -16.15 -7.91 -7.97
CA GLY A 79 -14.75 -8.13 -8.29
C GLY A 79 -14.12 -6.94 -9.02
N LEU A 80 -14.83 -6.33 -9.97
CA LEU A 80 -14.39 -5.13 -10.67
C LEU A 80 -14.26 -3.93 -9.73
N LEU A 81 -15.21 -3.74 -8.82
CA LEU A 81 -15.14 -2.67 -7.82
C LEU A 81 -13.91 -2.84 -6.92
N LEU A 82 -13.64 -4.07 -6.46
CA LEU A 82 -12.44 -4.37 -5.67
C LEU A 82 -11.15 -4.14 -6.47
N ALA A 83 -11.13 -4.50 -7.76
CA ALA A 83 -10.00 -4.21 -8.63
C ALA A 83 -9.75 -2.70 -8.76
N PHE A 84 -10.80 -1.91 -8.91
CA PHE A 84 -10.70 -0.46 -8.98
C PHE A 84 -10.10 0.14 -7.71
N ILE A 85 -10.57 -0.31 -6.53
CA ILE A 85 -10.02 0.10 -5.24
C ILE A 85 -8.54 -0.29 -5.14
N ALA A 86 -8.19 -1.53 -5.46
CA ALA A 86 -6.81 -2.02 -5.41
C ALA A 86 -5.88 -1.21 -6.33
N LEU A 87 -6.32 -0.88 -7.54
CA LEU A 87 -5.54 -0.07 -8.48
C LEU A 87 -5.37 1.36 -7.99
N HIS A 88 -6.42 1.96 -7.42
CA HIS A 88 -6.38 3.32 -6.90
C HIS A 88 -5.44 3.43 -5.68
N GLU A 89 -5.33 2.38 -4.88
CA GLU A 89 -4.41 2.31 -3.74
C GLU A 89 -3.00 1.82 -4.10
N SER A 90 -2.80 1.29 -5.32
CA SER A 90 -1.52 0.77 -5.75
C SER A 90 -0.46 1.87 -5.94
N LEU A 91 0.75 1.59 -5.48
CA LEU A 91 1.89 2.48 -5.69
C LEU A 91 2.44 2.31 -7.11
N SER A 92 2.54 3.43 -7.82
CA SER A 92 3.36 3.56 -9.03
C SER A 92 4.66 4.27 -8.69
N VAL A 93 5.78 3.70 -9.13
CA VAL A 93 7.13 4.24 -8.93
C VAL A 93 7.70 4.60 -10.30
N SER A 94 8.02 5.87 -10.51
CA SER A 94 8.73 6.35 -11.69
C SER A 94 10.14 6.73 -11.28
N VAL A 95 11.13 6.02 -11.80
CA VAL A 95 12.55 6.27 -11.52
C VAL A 95 13.19 6.88 -12.76
N SER A 96 13.90 7.98 -12.60
CA SER A 96 14.60 8.68 -13.67
C SER A 96 16.01 9.01 -13.20
N ASP A 97 16.91 9.46 -14.07
CA ASP A 97 18.30 9.78 -13.71
C ASP A 97 18.39 10.98 -12.76
N SER A 98 17.32 11.77 -12.66
CA SER A 98 17.29 13.03 -11.89
C SER A 98 16.34 13.01 -10.70
N ARG A 99 15.32 12.14 -10.71
CA ARG A 99 14.25 12.14 -9.70
C ARG A 99 13.58 10.78 -9.56
N VAL A 100 12.95 10.57 -8.41
CA VAL A 100 11.99 9.49 -8.17
C VAL A 100 10.63 10.10 -7.89
N VAL A 101 9.61 9.63 -8.59
CA VAL A 101 8.22 10.02 -8.34
C VAL A 101 7.45 8.82 -7.80
N LEU A 102 6.85 9.00 -6.63
CA LEU A 102 5.96 8.02 -6.00
C LEU A 102 4.52 8.53 -6.14
N THR A 103 3.68 7.76 -6.82
CA THR A 103 2.26 8.09 -7.04
C THR A 103 1.37 7.05 -6.35
N VAL A 104 0.49 7.52 -5.47
CA VAL A 104 -0.50 6.72 -4.73
C VAL A 104 -1.80 7.52 -4.65
N ARG A 105 -2.96 6.91 -4.93
CA ARG A 105 -4.28 7.58 -4.83
C ARG A 105 -4.30 8.94 -5.56
N ASP A 106 -3.82 8.95 -6.80
CA ASP A 106 -3.65 10.14 -7.66
C ASP A 106 -2.75 11.26 -7.09
N THR A 107 -2.15 11.07 -5.93
CA THR A 107 -1.22 12.00 -5.30
C THR A 107 0.21 11.60 -5.63
N SER A 108 0.94 12.50 -6.29
CA SER A 108 2.34 12.29 -6.63
C SER A 108 3.25 13.08 -5.71
N ARG A 109 4.30 12.43 -5.21
CA ARG A 109 5.41 13.06 -4.50
C ARG A 109 6.70 12.81 -5.27
N GLU A 110 7.40 13.89 -5.55
CA GLU A 110 8.67 13.90 -6.27
C GLU A 110 9.81 14.11 -5.29
N PHE A 111 10.89 13.35 -5.49
CA PHE A 111 12.11 13.42 -4.71
C PHE A 111 13.29 13.55 -5.68
N ALA A 112 14.10 14.59 -5.50
CA ALA A 112 15.27 14.81 -6.32
C ALA A 112 16.37 13.77 -6.01
N ARG A 113 17.20 13.44 -7.00
CA ARG A 113 18.25 12.44 -6.83
C ARG A 113 19.23 12.78 -5.71
N ASP A 114 19.53 14.04 -5.50
CA ASP A 114 20.43 14.51 -4.45
C ASP A 114 19.83 14.45 -3.04
N GLU A 115 18.50 14.40 -2.93
CA GLU A 115 17.81 14.16 -1.65
C GLU A 115 17.93 12.67 -1.24
N ILE A 116 17.82 11.76 -2.21
CA ILE A 116 17.82 10.30 -1.97
C ILE A 116 19.24 9.78 -1.79
N ARG A 117 19.53 9.28 -0.59
CA ARG A 117 20.79 8.59 -0.30
C ARG A 117 20.70 7.09 -0.60
N LEU A 118 19.57 6.47 -0.26
CA LEU A 118 19.40 5.03 -0.28
C LEU A 118 17.93 4.65 -0.45
N ALA A 119 17.64 3.66 -1.29
CA ALA A 119 16.35 2.99 -1.35
C ALA A 119 16.47 1.53 -0.90
N PHE A 120 15.45 1.01 -0.22
CA PHE A 120 15.41 -0.40 0.17
C PHE A 120 13.97 -0.90 0.37
N PRO A 121 13.75 -2.23 0.33
CA PRO A 121 12.48 -2.83 0.70
C PRO A 121 12.44 -3.11 2.21
N ASP A 122 11.29 -2.86 2.84
CA ASP A 122 11.00 -3.27 4.22
C ASP A 122 9.67 -4.02 4.27
N GLY A 123 9.73 -5.35 4.14
CA GLY A 123 8.53 -6.17 3.97
C GLY A 123 7.83 -5.85 2.64
N LYS A 124 6.59 -5.35 2.72
CA LYS A 124 5.81 -4.89 1.56
C LYS A 124 5.95 -3.37 1.32
N GLN A 125 6.95 -2.72 1.89
CA GLN A 125 7.11 -1.28 1.77
C GLN A 125 8.37 -0.92 1.00
N LEU A 126 8.27 0.10 0.17
CA LEU A 126 9.43 0.78 -0.39
C LEU A 126 9.77 1.97 0.50
N VAL A 127 11.04 2.06 0.90
CA VAL A 127 11.54 3.15 1.75
C VAL A 127 12.61 3.93 1.01
N LEU A 128 12.47 5.25 0.99
CA LEU A 128 13.49 6.19 0.52
C LEU A 128 14.09 6.91 1.71
N LEU A 129 15.41 6.80 1.89
CA LEU A 129 16.14 7.53 2.92
C LEU A 129 16.91 8.72 2.33
N GLY A 130 16.90 9.80 3.10
CA GLY A 130 17.66 10.99 2.83
C GLY A 130 19.11 10.90 3.29
N ARG A 131 19.86 11.98 3.03
CA ARG A 131 21.30 12.08 3.34
C ARG A 131 21.63 11.89 4.82
N ASP A 132 20.78 12.37 5.70
CA ASP A 132 20.92 12.33 7.16
C ASP A 132 20.24 11.09 7.77
N SER A 133 19.90 10.10 6.93
CA SER A 133 19.15 8.90 7.32
C SER A 133 17.73 9.20 7.82
N GLN A 134 17.18 10.37 7.47
CA GLN A 134 15.76 10.69 7.60
C GLN A 134 14.94 9.87 6.59
N GLU A 135 13.72 9.51 6.96
CA GLU A 135 12.78 8.86 6.04
C GLU A 135 12.13 9.93 5.16
N LEU A 136 12.40 9.88 3.85
CA LEU A 136 11.76 10.78 2.86
C LEU A 136 10.38 10.25 2.47
N ALA A 137 10.29 8.93 2.28
CA ALA A 137 9.06 8.23 1.98
C ALA A 137 9.08 6.79 2.49
N ARG A 138 7.91 6.29 2.86
CA ARG A 138 7.63 4.89 3.15
C ARG A 138 6.25 4.57 2.64
N GLU A 139 6.19 3.81 1.55
CA GLU A 139 4.96 3.50 0.84
C GLU A 139 4.74 2.00 0.76
N ASP A 140 3.50 1.56 0.95
CA ASP A 140 3.13 0.19 0.65
C ASP A 140 3.32 -0.05 -0.85
N CYS A 141 3.94 -1.17 -1.18
CA CYS A 141 4.46 -1.49 -2.49
C CYS A 141 4.30 -2.99 -2.74
N ASP A 142 3.36 -3.34 -3.60
CA ASP A 142 3.16 -4.72 -4.06
C ASP A 142 4.00 -5.06 -5.31
N LEU A 143 4.83 -4.11 -5.78
CA LEU A 143 5.77 -4.36 -6.87
C LEU A 143 6.83 -5.39 -6.49
N LYS A 144 7.25 -6.19 -7.47
CA LYS A 144 8.34 -7.16 -7.29
C LYS A 144 9.64 -6.44 -6.96
N VAL A 145 10.26 -6.79 -5.82
CA VAL A 145 11.55 -6.25 -5.37
C VAL A 145 12.61 -6.27 -6.46
N ALA A 146 12.71 -7.37 -7.23
CA ALA A 146 13.68 -7.47 -8.34
C ALA A 146 13.49 -6.38 -9.42
N ARG A 147 12.25 -5.95 -9.70
CA ARG A 147 11.99 -4.85 -10.65
C ARG A 147 12.40 -3.51 -10.07
N LEU A 148 12.17 -3.30 -8.77
CA LEU A 148 12.61 -2.10 -8.06
C LEU A 148 14.15 -2.01 -8.07
N VAL A 149 14.84 -3.08 -7.67
CA VAL A 149 16.30 -3.16 -7.69
C VAL A 149 16.84 -2.79 -9.06
N ALA A 150 16.31 -3.42 -10.13
CA ALA A 150 16.74 -3.16 -11.49
C ALA A 150 16.56 -1.68 -11.88
N ALA A 151 15.37 -1.11 -11.69
CA ALA A 151 15.09 0.28 -12.06
C ALA A 151 15.96 1.29 -11.27
N PHE A 152 16.05 1.13 -9.95
CA PHE A 152 16.86 2.04 -9.12
C PHE A 152 18.35 1.95 -9.49
N THR A 153 18.88 0.75 -9.68
CA THR A 153 20.30 0.57 -10.03
C THR A 153 20.63 0.99 -11.46
N GLU A 154 19.72 0.79 -12.41
CA GLU A 154 19.84 1.26 -13.80
C GLU A 154 19.97 2.79 -13.87
N HIS A 155 19.17 3.52 -13.08
CA HIS A 155 19.24 4.98 -12.95
C HIS A 155 20.30 5.48 -11.93
N GLY A 156 21.17 4.58 -11.46
CA GLY A 156 22.33 4.95 -10.63
C GLY A 156 21.99 5.39 -9.19
N TYR A 157 20.88 4.92 -8.63
CA TYR A 157 20.55 5.05 -7.22
C TYR A 157 21.20 3.94 -6.39
N THR A 158 21.56 4.29 -5.15
CA THR A 158 22.02 3.30 -4.17
C THR A 158 20.84 2.47 -3.69
N TRP A 159 20.98 1.14 -3.76
CA TRP A 159 20.00 0.18 -3.27
C TRP A 159 20.58 -0.66 -2.14
N ALA A 160 19.79 -0.95 -1.11
CA ALA A 160 20.11 -1.95 -0.08
C ALA A 160 19.00 -3.02 -0.01
N ASP A 161 19.38 -4.25 0.33
CA ASP A 161 18.44 -5.37 0.45
C ASP A 161 17.52 -5.28 1.68
N ALA A 162 17.92 -4.49 2.68
CA ALA A 162 17.17 -4.27 3.90
C ALA A 162 17.55 -2.92 4.54
N ASP A 163 16.78 -2.51 5.56
CA ASP A 163 17.04 -1.31 6.34
C ASP A 163 18.41 -1.39 7.07
N PRO A 164 19.39 -0.54 6.70
CA PRO A 164 20.70 -0.55 7.34
C PRO A 164 20.67 -0.04 8.80
N HIS A 165 19.61 0.64 9.21
CA HIS A 165 19.44 1.19 10.57
C HIS A 165 18.48 0.34 11.42
N ARG A 166 18.15 -0.88 10.99
CA ARG A 166 17.20 -1.76 11.67
C ARG A 166 17.48 -1.94 13.16
N ASP A 167 18.75 -2.06 13.54
CA ASP A 167 19.14 -2.32 14.92
C ASP A 167 19.18 -1.04 15.79
N GLU A 168 19.03 0.14 15.18
CA GLU A 168 18.93 1.42 15.91
C GLU A 168 17.50 1.66 16.43
N PHE A 169 16.50 0.95 15.89
CA PHE A 169 15.11 1.10 16.29
C PHE A 169 14.85 0.58 17.69
N ARG A 170 14.19 1.40 18.50
CA ARG A 170 13.77 1.07 19.86
C ARG A 170 12.27 1.11 19.96
N ARG A 171 11.69 0.17 20.71
CA ARG A 171 10.25 0.14 20.94
C ARG A 171 9.82 1.43 21.64
N TRP A 172 8.81 2.10 21.12
CA TRP A 172 8.15 3.19 21.82
C TRP A 172 7.30 2.63 22.96
N VAL A 173 7.40 3.29 24.12
CA VAL A 173 6.54 3.09 25.29
C VAL A 173 6.09 4.49 25.75
N PRO A 174 4.85 4.67 26.20
CA PRO A 174 4.40 5.96 26.73
C PRO A 174 5.37 6.54 27.77
N GLY A 175 5.82 7.78 27.56
CA GLY A 175 6.75 8.47 28.45
C GLY A 175 8.22 8.11 28.24
N THR A 176 8.59 7.46 27.12
CA THR A 176 9.99 7.17 26.79
C THR A 176 10.80 8.47 26.73
N PRO A 177 11.91 8.58 27.47
CA PRO A 177 12.78 9.76 27.43
C PRO A 177 13.55 9.84 26.11
N GLY A 178 14.04 11.04 25.77
CA GLY A 178 14.86 11.28 24.57
C GLY A 178 14.07 11.53 23.29
N LEU A 179 12.74 11.56 23.35
CA LEU A 179 11.88 12.02 22.26
C LEU A 179 11.72 13.55 22.29
N PRO A 180 11.61 14.20 21.12
CA PRO A 180 11.26 15.62 21.03
C PRO A 180 9.93 15.94 21.72
N GLU A 181 9.77 17.20 22.12
CA GLU A 181 8.50 17.69 22.64
C GLU A 181 7.36 17.44 21.63
N GLY A 182 6.19 17.03 22.13
CA GLY A 182 5.04 16.67 21.30
C GLY A 182 5.07 15.25 20.69
N ALA A 183 6.25 14.64 20.48
CA ALA A 183 6.34 13.33 19.82
C ALA A 183 5.61 12.20 20.59
N ASN A 184 5.69 12.20 21.93
CA ASN A 184 4.95 11.24 22.75
C ASN A 184 3.42 11.33 22.56
N ALA A 185 2.87 12.53 22.36
CA ALA A 185 1.45 12.72 22.13
C ALA A 185 1.03 12.17 20.75
N LEU A 186 1.86 12.42 19.72
CA LEU A 186 1.65 11.88 18.38
C LEU A 186 1.70 10.35 18.36
N PHE A 187 2.69 9.72 19.02
CA PHE A 187 2.73 8.26 19.14
C PHE A 187 1.49 7.68 19.82
N LYS A 188 0.97 8.34 20.86
CA LYS A 188 -0.23 7.90 21.57
C LYS A 188 -1.50 8.05 20.71
N ALA A 189 -1.62 9.14 19.96
CA ALA A 189 -2.70 9.29 18.98
C ALA A 189 -2.61 8.20 17.91
N ARG A 190 -1.40 7.93 17.43
CA ARG A 190 -1.12 6.94 16.39
C ARG A 190 -1.37 5.51 16.84
N GLU A 191 -1.08 5.18 18.10
CA GLU A 191 -1.42 3.87 18.69
C GLU A 191 -2.94 3.62 18.65
N LYS A 192 -3.77 4.65 18.85
CA LYS A 192 -5.23 4.52 18.72
C LYS A 192 -5.64 4.24 17.28
N ALA A 193 -5.05 4.97 16.32
CA ALA A 193 -5.30 4.78 14.89
C ALA A 193 -4.91 3.36 14.43
N LEU A 194 -3.72 2.87 14.82
CA LEU A 194 -3.24 1.52 14.49
C LEU A 194 -4.11 0.37 15.05
N ASN A 195 -4.92 0.65 16.07
CA ASN A 195 -5.81 -0.34 16.67
C ASN A 195 -7.19 -0.41 16.00
N LYS A 196 -7.52 0.54 15.13
CA LYS A 196 -8.75 0.53 14.34
C LYS A 196 -8.44 0.15 12.89
N GLN A 197 -9.43 -0.45 12.23
CA GLN A 197 -9.24 -0.98 10.88
C GLN A 197 -9.28 0.11 9.80
N ASP A 198 -10.01 1.21 10.05
CA ASP A 198 -10.28 2.25 9.04
C ASP A 198 -9.41 3.51 9.20
N ASP A 199 -8.54 3.57 10.22
CA ASP A 199 -7.73 4.76 10.56
C ASP A 199 -6.27 4.63 10.06
N ALA A 200 -6.02 3.86 8.99
CA ALA A 200 -4.68 3.68 8.44
C ALA A 200 -4.09 4.99 7.89
N GLU A 201 -4.94 5.84 7.33
CA GLU A 201 -4.57 7.16 6.82
C GLU A 201 -4.19 8.12 7.95
N ASP A 202 -4.97 8.16 9.04
CA ASP A 202 -4.63 8.93 10.24
C ASP A 202 -3.27 8.47 10.81
N ALA A 203 -3.02 7.16 10.86
CA ALA A 203 -1.74 6.63 11.33
C ALA A 203 -0.56 7.05 10.43
N ARG A 204 -0.82 7.23 9.14
CA ARG A 204 0.16 7.70 8.15
C ARG A 204 0.39 9.21 8.27
N GLU A 205 -0.65 10.01 8.44
CA GLU A 205 -0.54 11.45 8.67
C GLU A 205 0.28 11.74 9.94
N LEU A 206 -0.02 11.03 11.04
CA LEU A 206 0.71 11.16 12.30
C LEU A 206 2.18 10.71 12.19
N ARG A 207 2.51 9.78 11.28
CA ARG A 207 3.90 9.44 10.97
C ARG A 207 4.62 10.62 10.29
N GLY A 208 3.94 11.33 9.38
CA GLY A 208 4.45 12.55 8.76
C GLY A 208 4.73 13.65 9.78
N GLU A 209 3.84 13.84 10.76
CA GLU A 209 4.06 14.78 11.87
C GLU A 209 5.25 14.39 12.74
N LEU A 210 5.43 13.08 13.02
CA LEU A 210 6.62 12.58 13.72
C LEU A 210 7.90 12.81 12.90
N ALA A 211 7.86 12.64 11.59
CA ALA A 211 8.98 12.92 10.70
C ALA A 211 9.37 14.41 10.71
N LYS A 212 8.40 15.33 10.78
CA LYS A 212 8.66 16.78 10.96
C LYS A 212 9.38 17.10 12.27
N LEU A 213 9.18 16.29 13.31
CA LEU A 213 9.92 16.37 14.58
C LEU A 213 11.29 15.66 14.53
N GLY A 214 11.68 15.10 13.38
CA GLY A 214 12.91 14.35 13.21
C GLY A 214 12.85 12.95 13.84
N VAL A 215 11.67 12.34 13.95
CA VAL A 215 11.50 10.98 14.46
C VAL A 215 11.16 10.04 13.30
N VAL A 216 11.97 9.01 13.08
CA VAL A 216 11.67 7.96 12.10
C VAL A 216 10.91 6.85 12.81
N VAL A 217 9.79 6.42 12.24
CA VAL A 217 8.88 5.44 12.86
C VAL A 217 8.80 4.19 12.00
N ARG A 218 8.90 3.04 12.64
CA ARG A 218 8.71 1.72 12.03
C ARG A 218 7.69 0.94 12.83
N ASP A 219 6.80 0.24 12.14
CA ASP A 219 5.79 -0.59 12.78
C ASP A 219 6.12 -2.07 12.64
N GLU A 220 5.91 -2.83 13.71
CA GLU A 220 6.00 -4.29 13.69
C GLU A 220 4.90 -4.86 14.59
N LYS A 221 4.01 -5.69 14.01
CA LYS A 221 2.92 -6.36 14.75
C LYS A 221 2.12 -5.41 15.65
N LYS A 222 1.68 -4.26 15.09
CA LYS A 222 0.97 -3.17 15.80
C LYS A 222 1.78 -2.47 16.91
N ARG A 223 3.08 -2.71 17.00
CA ARG A 223 3.99 -2.00 17.92
C ARG A 223 4.76 -0.96 17.14
N GLN A 224 4.93 0.20 17.75
CA GLN A 224 5.66 1.31 17.17
C GLN A 224 7.10 1.27 17.67
N TYR A 225 8.04 1.40 16.75
CA TYR A 225 9.47 1.54 17.01
C TYR A 225 9.93 2.85 16.42
N TRP A 226 10.97 3.42 17.02
CA TRP A 226 11.48 4.71 16.61
C TRP A 226 13.00 4.74 16.67
N ARG A 227 13.56 5.62 15.83
CA ARG A 227 14.95 6.06 15.91
C ARG A 227 15.03 7.54 15.60
N MET A 228 16.14 8.16 15.98
CA MET A 228 16.50 9.49 15.49
C MET A 228 17.38 9.32 14.25
N PRO A 229 17.20 10.13 13.19
CA PRO A 229 18.18 10.25 12.13
C PRO A 229 19.50 10.77 12.70
N ARG A 230 20.62 10.48 12.03
CA ARG A 230 21.91 11.03 12.45
C ARG A 230 21.87 12.52 12.18
N ARG A 231 21.96 13.34 13.23
CA ARG A 231 22.15 14.78 13.05
C ARG A 231 23.50 15.00 12.34
N PRO A 232 23.57 15.85 11.31
CA PRO A 232 24.84 16.30 10.76
C PRO A 232 25.70 17.02 11.82
#